data_AF-A0A171AJ33-F1
#
_entry.id   AF-A0A171AJ33-F1
#
_cell.length_a   1.000
_cell.length_b   1.000
_cell.length_c   1.000
_cell.angle_alpha   90.00
_cell.angle_beta   90.00
_cell.angle_gamma   90.00
#
_symmetry.space_group_name_H-M   'P 1'
#
loop_
_entity.id
_entity.type
_entity.pdbx_description
1 polymer ?
#
loop_
_entity_poly.entity_id
_entity_poly.type
_entity_poly.pdbx_seq_one_letter_code
_entity_poly.pdbx_strand_id
1 'polypeptide(L)'
;METQVEPKIISQERLVRMFKDIKRLNSEDTRFCFLIGAGASKSSGIKTGWELAVEWYKALQEDLTEDELSDWKNSIGFDEENIGEFYPHLYQKRYEAQDQLGYDEFKKLMENIDPGLGYVILSQILVNEKHNFVITTNFDYLVEDAVRMFTAQKPFIAGHETLAEFISSNTERPTIIKVHRDLFLHPINDEEGTNCLKQEWEKALAPIVNRFHLLVIGYGGNDGSLMQYLKKIPVENRKSIYWCVLKDHAELNTKTKELLTNKDFIVHIEGFDQLMYAFNTALGYDIFSKLDKPETHPFVEAAKGRLAELDNKLKGLLASIQQTNKPISDATKELFTGSNKYLYDAYIEKDIDRQIKIYQEGITKYPDNTNLLGNYALFLHNLRKDYDSAEVYYKKAIEANPKHANNLGNYAHFLILEKKDFETAEKYINQVFEMDDNQNIGLLSELWFYRFAHYPQWYEKAEKQLEELIGKGAKSIGWNLQDHVTIAEQQGHPKLDKLKEFARKITT
;
A
#
# COMPACT_ATOMS: atom_id res chain seq x y z
N MET A 1 7.27 43.50 33.40
CA MET A 1 7.31 43.23 31.95
C MET A 1 8.08 41.94 31.77
N GLU A 2 7.40 40.80 31.87
CA GLU A 2 8.00 39.53 31.45
C GLU A 2 8.08 39.59 29.94
N THR A 3 9.30 39.55 29.40
CA THR A 3 9.56 39.46 27.96
C THR A 3 8.86 38.23 27.42
N GLN A 4 7.80 38.44 26.63
CA GLN A 4 7.09 37.39 25.92
C GLN A 4 8.10 36.67 25.02
N VAL A 5 8.48 35.44 25.40
CA VAL A 5 9.58 34.73 24.73
C VAL A 5 9.03 34.04 23.47
N GLU A 6 9.32 34.61 22.30
CA GLU A 6 8.77 34.17 21.02
C GLU A 6 9.37 32.84 20.52
N PRO A 7 8.60 32.06 19.72
CA PRO A 7 9.09 30.85 19.06
C PRO A 7 10.19 31.16 18.03
N LYS A 8 11.06 30.18 17.77
CA LYS A 8 12.17 30.34 16.83
C LYS A 8 11.71 30.17 15.39
N ILE A 9 12.11 31.06 14.49
CA ILE A 9 11.78 30.93 13.07
C ILE A 9 12.89 30.13 12.37
N ILE A 10 12.50 29.10 11.60
CA ILE A 10 13.40 28.34 10.73
C ILE A 10 12.82 28.22 9.31
N SER A 11 13.71 27.98 8.34
CA SER A 11 13.29 27.75 6.97
C SER A 11 12.89 26.30 6.72
N GLN A 12 12.10 26.07 5.66
CA GLN A 12 11.79 24.74 5.16
C GLN A 12 13.06 23.89 4.93
N GLU A 13 14.13 24.46 4.38
CA GLU A 13 15.36 23.73 4.10
C GLU A 13 16.04 23.24 5.37
N ARG A 14 15.96 23.99 6.48
CA ARG A 14 16.46 23.55 7.78
C ARG A 14 15.66 22.38 8.33
N LEU A 15 14.33 22.43 8.24
CA LEU A 15 13.48 21.31 8.64
C LEU A 15 13.78 20.05 7.81
N VAL A 16 13.85 20.20 6.48
CA VAL A 16 14.18 19.10 5.56
C VAL A 16 15.57 18.53 5.85
N ARG A 17 16.55 19.40 6.17
CA ARG A 17 17.88 18.96 6.57
C ARG A 17 17.85 18.13 7.86
N MET A 18 17.01 18.47 8.83
CA MET A 18 16.86 17.67 10.05
C MET A 18 16.38 16.26 9.75
N PHE A 19 15.36 16.08 8.90
CA PHE A 19 14.90 14.75 8.48
C PHE A 19 16.02 13.95 7.79
N LYS A 20 16.78 14.61 6.92
CA LYS A 20 17.96 13.99 6.28
C LYS A 20 19.02 13.55 7.29
N ASP A 21 19.31 14.37 8.29
CA ASP A 21 20.30 14.05 9.33
C ASP A 21 19.78 12.98 10.30
N ILE A 22 18.50 12.96 10.66
CA ILE A 22 17.87 11.90 11.46
C ILE A 22 18.02 10.55 10.76
N LYS A 23 17.68 10.47 9.47
CA LYS A 23 17.84 9.26 8.66
C LYS A 23 19.31 8.83 8.56
N ARG A 24 20.21 9.78 8.25
CA ARG A 24 21.66 9.51 8.12
C ARG A 24 22.29 9.00 9.42
N LEU A 25 21.85 9.51 10.57
CA LEU A 25 22.36 9.13 11.89
C LEU A 25 21.60 7.96 12.52
N ASN A 26 20.51 7.50 11.88
CA ASN A 26 19.57 6.52 12.45
C ASN A 26 19.12 6.91 13.88
N SER A 27 18.84 8.20 14.09
CA SER A 27 18.48 8.72 15.42
C SER A 27 17.10 8.24 15.83
N GLU A 28 17.02 7.46 16.91
CA GLU A 28 15.73 6.98 17.45
C GLU A 28 15.07 7.99 18.39
N ASP A 29 15.87 8.89 18.97
CA ASP A 29 15.42 9.86 19.97
C ASP A 29 14.68 11.05 19.37
N THR A 30 14.86 11.28 18.07
CA THR A 30 14.26 12.42 17.35
C THR A 30 13.23 11.93 16.36
N ARG A 31 11.98 11.87 16.80
CA ARG A 31 10.83 11.44 15.99
C ARG A 31 9.83 12.58 15.85
N PHE A 32 9.04 12.50 14.79
CA PHE A 32 8.02 13.47 14.45
C PHE A 32 6.67 12.78 14.35
N CYS A 33 5.64 13.43 14.87
CA CYS A 33 4.25 13.11 14.64
C CYS A 33 3.67 14.24 13.79
N PHE A 34 3.08 13.90 12.66
CA PHE A 34 2.46 14.88 11.78
C PHE A 34 1.10 15.27 12.34
N LEU A 35 0.83 16.57 12.45
CA LEU A 35 -0.51 17.08 12.71
C LEU A 35 -0.99 17.72 11.42
N ILE A 36 -1.91 17.04 10.74
CA ILE A 36 -2.40 17.41 9.40
C ILE A 36 -3.79 18.05 9.54
N GLY A 37 -3.98 19.21 8.90
CA GLY A 37 -5.28 19.86 8.81
C GLY A 37 -5.77 20.00 7.36
N ALA A 38 -6.93 20.62 7.18
CA ALA A 38 -7.63 20.68 5.90
C ALA A 38 -6.82 21.38 4.79
N GLY A 39 -5.89 22.27 5.17
CA GLY A 39 -5.00 22.93 4.21
C GLY A 39 -4.08 21.97 3.45
N ALA A 40 -3.77 20.79 4.00
CA ALA A 40 -3.00 19.77 3.30
C ALA A 40 -3.85 19.03 2.24
N SER A 41 -5.16 18.97 2.42
CA SER A 41 -6.09 18.32 1.50
C SER A 41 -6.49 19.19 0.30
N LYS A 42 -6.13 20.49 0.31
CA LYS A 42 -6.53 21.45 -0.71
C LYS A 42 -6.10 21.04 -2.12
N SER A 43 -4.86 20.61 -2.31
CA SER A 43 -4.35 20.21 -3.62
C SER A 43 -4.94 18.89 -4.13
N SER A 44 -5.58 18.11 -3.26
CA SER A 44 -6.35 16.92 -3.63
C SER A 44 -7.78 17.28 -4.08
N GLY A 45 -8.17 18.56 -4.02
CA GLY A 45 -9.50 19.03 -4.45
C GLY A 45 -10.53 19.17 -3.32
N ILE A 46 -10.12 18.97 -2.06
CA ILE A 46 -11.00 19.20 -0.90
C ILE A 46 -10.95 20.67 -0.53
N LYS A 47 -12.13 21.31 -0.46
CA LYS A 47 -12.24 22.69 0.04
C LYS A 47 -11.79 22.77 1.49
N THR A 48 -11.05 23.80 1.82
CA THR A 48 -10.67 24.08 3.20
C THR A 48 -11.88 24.52 4.02
N GLY A 49 -11.80 24.39 5.36
CA GLY A 49 -12.85 24.89 6.24
C GLY A 49 -13.14 26.39 6.04
N TRP A 50 -12.12 27.19 5.71
CA TRP A 50 -12.32 28.60 5.36
C TRP A 50 -13.15 28.78 4.09
N GLU A 51 -12.84 28.03 3.02
CA GLU A 51 -13.59 28.11 1.76
C GLU A 51 -15.05 27.66 1.93
N LEU A 52 -15.29 26.61 2.71
CA LEU A 52 -16.64 26.16 3.05
C LEU A 52 -17.40 27.21 3.89
N ALA A 53 -16.74 27.80 4.89
CA ALA A 53 -17.33 28.84 5.71
C ALA A 53 -17.76 30.06 4.87
N VAL A 54 -16.93 30.48 3.91
CA VAL A 54 -17.27 31.56 2.96
C VAL A 54 -18.48 31.20 2.09
N GLU A 55 -18.57 29.96 1.62
CA GLU A 55 -19.70 29.49 0.81
C GLU A 55 -21.00 29.42 1.61
N TRP A 56 -20.96 28.84 2.82
CA TRP A 56 -22.12 28.79 3.69
C TRP A 56 -22.57 30.18 4.13
N TYR A 57 -21.63 31.09 4.41
CA TYR A 57 -21.97 32.47 4.73
C TYR A 57 -22.70 33.15 3.58
N LYS A 58 -22.25 32.99 2.34
CA LYS A 58 -22.97 33.50 1.16
C LYS A 58 -24.36 32.89 1.01
N ALA A 59 -24.49 31.58 1.21
CA ALA A 59 -25.80 30.93 1.19
C ALA A 59 -26.74 31.48 2.27
N LEU A 60 -26.23 31.73 3.49
CA LEU A 60 -27.03 32.35 4.56
C LEU A 60 -27.48 33.77 4.22
N GLN A 61 -26.70 34.53 3.43
CA GLN A 61 -27.12 35.85 2.92
C GLN A 61 -28.26 35.77 1.90
N GLU A 62 -28.40 34.63 1.22
CA GLU A 62 -29.50 34.37 0.27
C GLU A 62 -30.72 33.78 0.97
N ASP A 63 -30.50 32.96 2.00
CA ASP A 63 -31.54 32.19 2.70
C ASP A 63 -32.26 33.00 3.80
N LEU A 64 -31.59 33.97 4.44
CA LEU A 64 -32.12 34.75 5.57
C LEU A 64 -32.48 36.20 5.18
N THR A 65 -33.42 36.81 5.91
CA THR A 65 -33.66 38.25 5.82
C THR A 65 -32.49 39.06 6.43
N GLU A 66 -32.36 40.34 6.03
CA GLU A 66 -31.30 41.21 6.56
C GLU A 66 -31.34 41.33 8.10
N ASP A 67 -32.53 41.42 8.68
CA ASP A 67 -32.72 41.53 10.14
C ASP A 67 -32.31 40.22 10.84
N GLU A 68 -32.75 39.05 10.33
CA GLU A 68 -32.40 37.74 10.90
C GLU A 68 -30.89 37.47 10.87
N LEU A 69 -30.24 37.79 9.74
CA LEU A 69 -28.81 37.61 9.60
C LEU A 69 -28.03 38.57 10.53
N SER A 70 -28.47 39.82 10.64
CA SER A 70 -27.85 40.82 11.52
C SER A 70 -27.95 40.41 12.99
N ASP A 71 -29.14 39.99 13.44
CA ASP A 71 -29.38 39.52 14.80
C ASP A 71 -28.51 38.30 15.13
N TRP A 72 -28.43 37.34 14.21
CA TRP A 72 -27.59 36.16 14.38
C TRP A 72 -26.10 36.52 14.47
N LYS A 73 -25.59 37.37 13.56
CA LYS A 73 -24.19 37.83 13.59
C LYS A 73 -23.83 38.49 14.91
N ASN A 74 -24.70 39.36 15.40
CA ASN A 74 -24.51 40.03 16.69
C ASN A 74 -24.49 39.02 17.85
N SER A 75 -25.29 37.96 17.79
CA SER A 75 -25.36 36.95 18.86
C SER A 75 -24.06 36.17 19.07
N ILE A 76 -23.28 35.95 18.00
CA ILE A 76 -22.02 35.20 18.05
C ILE A 76 -20.78 36.11 17.98
N GLY A 77 -20.95 37.42 17.83
CA GLY A 77 -19.86 38.37 17.61
C GLY A 77 -19.13 38.10 16.28
N PHE A 78 -19.88 37.84 15.22
CA PHE A 78 -19.36 37.45 13.92
C PHE A 78 -18.41 38.52 13.33
N ASP A 79 -17.26 38.08 12.85
CA ASP A 79 -16.27 38.93 12.18
C ASP A 79 -16.15 38.53 10.70
N GLU A 80 -16.57 39.43 9.81
CA GLU A 80 -16.52 39.24 8.36
C GLU A 80 -15.09 39.23 7.80
N GLU A 81 -14.11 39.77 8.54
CA GLU A 81 -12.70 39.68 8.14
C GLU A 81 -12.09 38.32 8.52
N ASN A 82 -12.70 37.60 9.48
CA ASN A 82 -12.20 36.34 10.05
C ASN A 82 -13.21 35.18 9.93
N ILE A 83 -13.96 35.11 8.83
CA ILE A 83 -15.08 34.17 8.57
C ILE A 83 -14.79 32.71 9.00
N GLY A 84 -13.63 32.15 8.65
CA GLY A 84 -13.33 30.75 8.97
C GLY A 84 -13.04 30.46 10.44
N GLU A 85 -12.90 31.46 11.32
CA GLU A 85 -12.96 31.22 12.77
C GLU A 85 -14.37 30.83 13.23
N PHE A 86 -15.39 31.22 12.46
CA PHE A 86 -16.80 30.95 12.71
C PHE A 86 -17.32 29.71 11.97
N TYR A 87 -16.42 28.88 11.41
CA TYR A 87 -16.79 27.66 10.68
C TYR A 87 -17.84 26.78 11.40
N PRO A 88 -17.70 26.44 12.70
CA PRO A 88 -18.69 25.61 13.39
C PRO A 88 -20.07 26.30 13.47
N HIS A 89 -20.09 27.61 13.75
CA HIS A 89 -21.32 28.39 13.84
C HIS A 89 -22.02 28.51 12.47
N LEU A 90 -21.26 28.72 11.40
CA LEU A 90 -21.78 28.79 10.04
C LEU A 90 -22.35 27.45 9.59
N TYR A 91 -21.65 26.34 9.87
CA TYR A 91 -22.16 25.00 9.59
C TYR A 91 -23.48 24.74 10.32
N GLN A 92 -23.50 25.00 11.63
CA GLN A 92 -24.68 24.81 12.45
C GLN A 92 -25.85 25.66 11.96
N LYS A 93 -25.63 26.95 11.67
CA LYS A 93 -26.68 27.84 11.18
C LYS A 93 -27.19 27.44 9.79
N ARG A 94 -26.28 27.02 8.89
CA ARG A 94 -26.62 26.61 7.51
C ARG A 94 -27.49 25.37 7.46
N TYR A 95 -27.31 24.45 8.41
CA TYR A 95 -27.95 23.14 8.41
C TYR A 95 -28.95 22.94 9.56
N GLU A 96 -29.26 23.98 10.36
CA GLU A 96 -30.11 23.89 11.57
C GLU A 96 -31.49 23.26 11.33
N ALA A 97 -32.05 23.39 10.12
CA ALA A 97 -33.33 22.80 9.77
C ALA A 97 -33.22 21.30 9.39
N GLN A 98 -32.06 20.86 8.88
CA GLN A 98 -31.80 19.52 8.38
C GLN A 98 -30.30 19.15 8.50
N ASP A 99 -29.86 18.78 9.70
CA ASP A 99 -28.45 18.44 10.00
C ASP A 99 -27.86 17.37 9.05
N GLN A 100 -28.70 16.43 8.60
CA GLN A 100 -28.30 15.36 7.71
C GLN A 100 -27.78 15.86 6.35
N LEU A 101 -28.27 17.01 5.86
CA LEU A 101 -27.81 17.58 4.57
C LEU A 101 -26.36 18.05 4.63
N GLY A 102 -25.92 18.64 5.75
CA GLY A 102 -24.52 19.04 5.92
C GLY A 102 -23.59 17.83 5.94
N TYR A 103 -24.03 16.74 6.58
CA TYR A 103 -23.29 15.48 6.56
C TYR A 103 -23.26 14.84 5.15
N ASP A 104 -24.37 14.90 4.41
CA ASP A 104 -24.43 14.43 3.02
C ASP A 104 -23.55 15.27 2.08
N GLU A 105 -23.41 16.58 2.32
CA GLU A 105 -22.48 17.45 1.61
C GLU A 105 -21.03 16.97 1.80
N PHE A 106 -20.59 16.71 3.03
CA PHE A 106 -19.23 16.19 3.27
C PHE A 106 -18.98 14.84 2.59
N LYS A 107 -19.96 13.93 2.64
CA LYS A 107 -19.87 12.66 1.91
C LYS A 107 -19.64 12.90 0.42
N LYS A 108 -20.48 13.73 -0.20
CA LYS A 108 -20.36 14.05 -1.62
C LYS A 108 -19.04 14.73 -1.98
N LEU A 109 -18.55 15.62 -1.11
CA LEU A 109 -17.27 16.30 -1.31
C LEU A 109 -16.09 15.34 -1.26
N MET A 110 -16.15 14.27 -0.46
CA MET A 110 -14.99 13.41 -0.16
C MET A 110 -15.03 12.00 -0.81
N GLU A 111 -16.18 11.56 -1.34
CA GLU A 111 -16.40 10.17 -1.78
C GLU A 111 -15.47 9.68 -2.91
N ASN A 112 -15.03 10.56 -3.81
CA ASN A 112 -14.26 10.19 -5.01
C ASN A 112 -12.95 10.96 -5.15
N ILE A 113 -12.37 11.39 -4.03
CA ILE A 113 -11.10 12.14 -4.05
C ILE A 113 -9.94 11.21 -3.77
N ASP A 114 -8.99 11.20 -4.72
CA ASP A 114 -7.74 10.48 -4.57
C ASP A 114 -6.69 11.30 -3.79
N PRO A 115 -5.79 10.64 -3.04
CA PRO A 115 -4.69 11.31 -2.38
C PRO A 115 -3.78 12.06 -3.36
N GLY A 116 -3.55 13.35 -3.10
CA GLY A 116 -2.61 14.17 -3.85
C GLY A 116 -1.14 13.80 -3.61
N LEU A 117 -0.25 14.50 -4.33
CA LEU A 117 1.20 14.27 -4.35
C LEU A 117 1.83 14.18 -2.95
N GLY A 118 1.50 15.13 -2.08
CA GLY A 118 2.04 15.19 -0.73
C GLY A 118 1.67 13.98 0.12
N TYR A 119 0.45 13.46 -0.04
CA TYR A 119 0.01 12.26 0.69
C TYR A 119 0.72 11.00 0.22
N VAL A 120 1.00 10.87 -1.09
CA VAL A 120 1.81 9.76 -1.62
C VAL A 120 3.18 9.73 -0.94
N ILE A 121 3.84 10.88 -0.83
CA ILE A 121 5.16 10.96 -0.17
C ILE A 121 5.04 10.74 1.33
N LEU A 122 4.05 11.36 1.98
CA LEU A 122 3.79 11.18 3.41
C LEU A 122 3.62 9.70 3.74
N SER A 123 2.89 8.93 2.91
CA SER A 123 2.73 7.49 3.09
C SER A 123 4.06 6.73 3.13
N GLN A 124 5.04 7.13 2.30
CA GLN A 124 6.37 6.53 2.31
C GLN A 124 7.13 6.89 3.58
N ILE A 125 7.01 8.13 4.07
CA ILE A 125 7.62 8.56 5.33
C ILE A 125 7.04 7.77 6.50
N LEU A 126 5.72 7.61 6.56
CA LEU A 126 5.03 6.90 7.64
C LEU A 126 5.43 5.41 7.71
N VAL A 127 5.72 4.80 6.56
CA VAL A 127 6.03 3.36 6.45
C VAL A 127 7.52 3.07 6.58
N ASN A 128 8.38 3.91 6.01
CA ASN A 128 9.81 3.61 5.87
C ASN A 128 10.69 4.34 6.91
N GLU A 129 10.14 5.30 7.65
CA GLU A 129 10.86 6.04 8.69
C GLU A 129 10.19 5.88 10.06
N LYS A 130 10.85 6.35 11.13
CA LYS A 130 10.32 6.30 12.51
C LYS A 130 9.30 7.42 12.81
N HIS A 131 8.86 8.14 11.79
CA HIS A 131 7.91 9.24 11.84
C HIS A 131 6.50 8.74 11.48
N ASN A 132 5.99 7.77 12.22
CA ASN A 132 4.87 6.91 11.80
C ASN A 132 3.50 7.30 12.41
N PHE A 133 3.36 8.51 12.95
CA PHE A 133 2.11 9.00 13.53
C PHE A 133 1.55 10.19 12.76
N VAL A 134 0.24 10.15 12.54
CA VAL A 134 -0.56 11.27 12.07
C VAL A 134 -1.68 11.54 13.07
N ILE A 135 -1.81 12.78 13.51
CA ILE A 135 -3.00 13.31 14.17
C ILE A 135 -3.67 14.22 13.13
N THR A 136 -4.97 14.09 12.94
CA THR A 136 -5.70 14.94 11.99
C THR A 136 -7.08 15.31 12.52
N THR A 137 -7.50 16.52 12.19
CA THR A 137 -8.86 17.02 12.38
C THR A 137 -9.72 16.83 11.13
N ASN A 138 -9.16 16.27 10.06
CA ASN A 138 -9.89 16.07 8.81
C ASN A 138 -10.75 14.80 8.87
N PHE A 139 -11.89 14.84 8.18
CA PHE A 139 -12.77 13.68 8.01
C PHE A 139 -12.39 12.80 6.81
N ASP A 140 -11.66 13.38 5.85
CA ASP A 140 -11.24 12.75 4.61
C ASP A 140 -10.38 11.49 4.82
N TYR A 141 -10.24 10.69 3.77
CA TYR A 141 -9.55 9.40 3.81
C TYR A 141 -8.13 9.45 3.20
N LEU A 142 -7.58 10.63 2.93
CA LEU A 142 -6.44 10.76 2.03
C LEU A 142 -5.16 10.13 2.60
N VAL A 143 -4.94 10.20 3.92
CA VAL A 143 -3.76 9.62 4.56
C VAL A 143 -3.82 8.10 4.51
N GLU A 144 -4.96 7.54 4.91
CA GLU A 144 -5.16 6.09 4.98
C GLU A 144 -5.20 5.44 3.60
N ASP A 145 -5.80 6.10 2.62
CA ASP A 145 -5.82 5.62 1.25
C ASP A 145 -4.44 5.72 0.62
N ALA A 146 -3.67 6.79 0.87
CA ALA A 146 -2.29 6.86 0.39
C ALA A 146 -1.43 5.70 0.92
N VAL A 147 -1.54 5.38 2.21
CA VAL A 147 -0.81 4.23 2.78
C VAL A 147 -1.25 2.91 2.14
N ARG A 148 -2.56 2.70 1.93
CA ARG A 148 -3.07 1.45 1.33
C ARG A 148 -2.74 1.30 -0.14
N MET A 149 -2.77 2.39 -0.90
CA MET A 149 -2.60 2.38 -2.35
C MET A 149 -1.14 2.32 -2.75
N PHE A 150 -0.26 3.05 -2.05
CA PHE A 150 1.12 3.28 -2.46
C PHE A 150 2.16 2.57 -1.58
N THR A 151 1.72 1.76 -0.62
CA THR A 151 2.63 0.97 0.24
C THR A 151 2.13 -0.46 0.41
N ALA A 152 3.00 -1.35 0.90
CA ALA A 152 2.61 -2.72 1.27
C ALA A 152 1.99 -2.83 2.68
N GLN A 153 2.04 -1.75 3.46
CA GLN A 153 1.59 -1.76 4.85
C GLN A 153 0.13 -1.31 4.99
N LYS A 154 -0.52 -1.75 6.07
CA LYS A 154 -1.87 -1.32 6.44
C LYS A 154 -1.78 -0.43 7.68
N PRO A 155 -2.28 0.82 7.65
CA PRO A 155 -2.25 1.68 8.82
C PRO A 155 -3.22 1.16 9.89
N PHE A 156 -2.95 1.50 11.15
CA PHE A 156 -3.98 1.49 12.19
C PHE A 156 -4.69 2.85 12.17
N ILE A 157 -6.02 2.83 12.17
CA ILE A 157 -6.84 4.04 12.08
C ILE A 157 -7.72 4.10 13.32
N ALA A 158 -7.49 5.11 14.14
CA ALA A 158 -8.37 5.47 15.24
C ALA A 158 -9.34 6.54 14.74
N GLY A 159 -10.38 6.10 14.05
CA GLY A 159 -11.46 6.94 13.49
C GLY A 159 -12.56 7.31 14.48
N HIS A 160 -12.50 6.78 15.70
CA HIS A 160 -13.46 7.03 16.77
C HIS A 160 -12.74 6.91 18.11
N GLU A 161 -13.17 7.68 19.11
CA GLU A 161 -12.51 7.75 20.42
C GLU A 161 -12.43 6.40 21.15
N THR A 162 -13.35 5.48 20.86
CA THR A 162 -13.34 4.11 21.41
C THR A 162 -12.15 3.29 20.95
N LEU A 163 -11.48 3.69 19.86
CA LEU A 163 -10.26 3.05 19.38
C LEU A 163 -8.99 3.65 20.00
N ALA A 164 -9.10 4.74 20.76
CA ALA A 164 -7.96 5.46 21.29
C ALA A 164 -7.13 4.62 22.28
N GLU A 165 -7.78 3.72 23.03
CA GLU A 165 -7.10 2.84 23.99
C GLU A 165 -6.11 1.85 23.35
N PHE A 166 -6.28 1.55 22.05
CA PHE A 166 -5.40 0.64 21.31
C PHE A 166 -4.18 1.36 20.71
N ILE A 167 -4.08 2.68 20.88
CA ILE A 167 -2.94 3.46 20.40
C ILE A 167 -1.73 3.21 21.29
N SER A 168 -0.66 2.67 20.69
CA SER A 168 0.62 2.44 21.37
C SER A 168 1.72 3.31 20.78
N SER A 169 2.34 4.18 21.58
CA SER A 169 3.47 5.03 21.16
C SER A 169 4.75 4.25 20.75
N ASN A 170 4.80 2.94 21.02
CA ASN A 170 5.88 2.04 20.64
C ASN A 170 5.65 1.30 19.31
N THR A 171 4.49 1.48 18.67
CA THR A 171 4.21 0.83 17.39
C THR A 171 5.15 1.29 16.29
N GLU A 172 5.53 0.37 15.40
CA GLU A 172 6.20 0.66 14.13
C GLU A 172 5.20 0.81 12.98
N ARG A 173 3.94 0.41 13.19
CA ARG A 173 2.88 0.54 12.19
C ARG A 173 2.51 2.03 12.01
N PRO A 174 2.25 2.49 10.78
CA PRO A 174 1.60 3.79 10.56
C PRO A 174 0.31 3.90 11.37
N THR A 175 0.19 4.93 12.19
CA THR A 175 -0.97 5.17 13.06
C THR A 175 -1.60 6.52 12.74
N ILE A 176 -2.87 6.50 12.36
CA ILE A 176 -3.65 7.68 11.98
C ILE A 176 -4.73 7.90 13.04
N ILE A 177 -4.73 9.08 13.66
CA ILE A 177 -5.59 9.45 14.79
C ILE A 177 -6.49 10.60 14.35
N LYS A 178 -7.80 10.32 14.24
CA LYS A 178 -8.79 11.26 13.70
C LYS A 178 -9.65 11.78 14.85
N VAL A 179 -9.22 12.90 15.44
CA VAL A 179 -9.76 13.39 16.72
C VAL A 179 -11.21 13.87 16.63
N HIS A 180 -11.65 14.26 15.43
CA HIS A 180 -13.03 14.68 15.14
C HIS A 180 -13.86 13.59 14.47
N ARG A 181 -13.40 12.33 14.60
CA ARG A 181 -13.98 11.12 14.01
C ARG A 181 -13.86 11.04 12.49
N ASP A 182 -14.04 9.83 11.97
CA ASP A 182 -14.15 9.58 10.54
C ASP A 182 -15.44 10.13 9.95
N LEU A 183 -15.41 10.40 8.65
CA LEU A 183 -16.58 10.83 7.89
C LEU A 183 -17.76 9.86 8.11
N PHE A 184 -17.59 8.54 8.12
CA PHE A 184 -18.70 7.61 8.36
C PHE A 184 -19.10 7.38 9.82
N LEU A 185 -18.48 8.07 10.77
CA LEU A 185 -18.68 7.87 12.21
C LEU A 185 -19.29 9.09 12.91
N HIS A 186 -20.17 9.83 12.21
CA HIS A 186 -20.76 11.09 12.67
C HIS A 186 -19.67 12.12 13.02
N PRO A 187 -19.08 12.75 11.99
CA PRO A 187 -17.94 13.64 12.15
C PRO A 187 -18.34 14.85 13.00
N ILE A 188 -17.43 15.25 13.88
CA ILE A 188 -17.64 16.33 14.83
C ILE A 188 -17.27 17.66 14.14
N ASN A 189 -18.29 18.47 13.84
CA ASN A 189 -18.16 19.75 13.11
C ASN A 189 -18.85 20.93 13.80
N ASP A 190 -19.59 20.63 14.85
CA ASP A 190 -20.40 21.56 15.62
C ASP A 190 -19.63 22.16 16.79
N GLU A 191 -20.16 23.26 17.32
CA GLU A 191 -19.54 23.98 18.44
C GLU A 191 -19.41 23.08 19.69
N GLU A 192 -20.46 22.33 20.03
CA GLU A 192 -20.51 21.49 21.24
C GLU A 192 -19.41 20.41 21.20
N GLY A 193 -19.27 19.71 20.09
CA GLY A 193 -18.27 18.64 19.95
C GLY A 193 -16.84 19.14 19.71
N THR A 194 -16.65 20.32 19.13
CA THR A 194 -15.31 20.89 18.88
C THR A 194 -14.79 21.72 20.06
N ASN A 195 -15.52 21.85 21.16
CA ASN A 195 -15.11 22.65 22.33
C ASN A 195 -14.14 21.94 23.28
N CYS A 196 -14.30 20.62 23.49
CA CYS A 196 -13.43 19.86 24.37
C CYS A 196 -13.00 18.55 23.72
N LEU A 197 -11.71 18.21 23.84
CA LEU A 197 -11.22 16.92 23.42
C LEU A 197 -11.72 15.83 24.39
N LYS A 198 -12.17 14.70 23.84
CA LYS A 198 -12.63 13.56 24.66
C LYS A 198 -11.48 12.98 25.49
N GLN A 199 -11.78 12.49 26.69
CA GLN A 199 -10.76 12.03 27.64
C GLN A 199 -9.91 10.87 27.09
N GLU A 200 -10.52 10.02 26.27
CA GLU A 200 -9.88 8.91 25.59
C GLU A 200 -8.75 9.40 24.67
N TRP A 201 -8.99 10.48 23.92
CA TRP A 201 -7.97 11.13 23.12
C TRP A 201 -6.89 11.78 23.97
N GLU A 202 -7.25 12.49 25.05
CA GLU A 202 -6.25 13.11 25.93
C GLU A 202 -5.25 12.09 26.48
N LYS A 203 -5.75 10.92 26.90
CA LYS A 203 -4.95 9.79 27.40
C LYS A 203 -4.06 9.19 26.30
N ALA A 204 -4.61 9.00 25.10
CA ALA A 204 -3.87 8.39 23.99
C ALA A 204 -2.80 9.32 23.38
N LEU A 205 -3.08 10.63 23.33
CA LEU A 205 -2.18 11.62 22.76
C LEU A 205 -1.03 11.99 23.72
N ALA A 206 -1.23 11.92 25.04
CA ALA A 206 -0.21 12.26 26.04
C ALA A 206 1.16 11.59 25.80
N PRO A 207 1.26 10.26 25.61
CA PRO A 207 2.55 9.63 25.32
C PRO A 207 3.12 9.99 23.95
N ILE A 208 2.28 10.40 22.98
CA ILE A 208 2.72 10.81 21.64
C ILE A 208 3.34 12.21 21.73
N VAL A 209 2.63 13.20 22.25
CA VAL A 209 3.16 14.57 22.35
C VAL A 209 4.40 14.66 23.25
N ASN A 210 4.54 13.74 24.23
CA ASN A 210 5.71 13.65 25.09
C ASN A 210 6.96 13.10 24.38
N ARG A 211 6.78 12.19 23.40
CA ARG A 211 7.88 11.48 22.75
C ARG A 211 8.23 12.01 21.37
N PHE A 212 7.29 12.63 20.68
CA PHE A 212 7.41 13.06 19.29
C PHE A 212 7.30 14.58 19.18
N HIS A 213 8.19 15.17 18.40
CA HIS A 213 8.01 16.54 17.93
C HIS A 213 6.74 16.62 17.07
N LEU A 214 5.87 17.59 17.32
CA LEU A 214 4.70 17.79 16.47
C LEU A 214 5.11 18.61 15.26
N LEU A 215 4.87 18.10 14.05
CA LEU A 215 5.02 18.84 12.81
C LEU A 215 3.63 19.18 12.27
N VAL A 216 3.21 20.43 12.47
CA VAL A 216 1.87 20.92 12.17
C VAL A 216 1.84 21.48 10.76
N ILE A 217 1.00 20.93 9.88
CA ILE A 217 0.90 21.33 8.46
C ILE A 217 -0.57 21.44 8.06
N GLY A 218 -0.94 22.59 7.49
CA GLY A 218 -2.29 22.81 6.95
C GLY A 218 -3.39 22.89 8.02
N TYR A 219 -3.02 22.97 9.30
CA TYR A 219 -3.93 23.10 10.44
C TYR A 219 -3.88 24.53 10.98
N GLY A 220 -5.04 25.18 11.05
CA GLY A 220 -5.17 26.59 11.45
C GLY A 220 -5.27 26.83 12.95
N GLY A 221 -5.45 25.80 13.78
CA GLY A 221 -5.62 25.99 15.24
C GLY A 221 -6.95 26.63 15.65
N ASN A 222 -7.95 26.60 14.78
CA ASN A 222 -9.24 27.25 15.03
C ASN A 222 -10.21 26.39 15.87
N ASP A 223 -10.04 25.06 15.91
CA ASP A 223 -10.90 24.20 16.74
C ASP A 223 -10.60 24.35 18.23
N GLY A 224 -11.64 24.30 19.07
CA GLY A 224 -11.50 24.40 20.51
C GLY A 224 -10.84 23.17 21.13
N SER A 225 -11.09 21.98 20.59
CA SER A 225 -10.80 20.70 21.24
C SER A 225 -9.30 20.40 21.32
N LEU A 226 -8.65 20.18 20.17
CA LEU A 226 -7.24 19.82 20.09
C LEU A 226 -6.38 21.02 20.50
N MET A 227 -6.77 22.23 20.11
CA MET A 227 -6.03 23.44 20.46
C MET A 227 -6.01 23.69 21.97
N GLN A 228 -7.15 23.58 22.67
CA GLN A 228 -7.17 23.71 24.12
C GLN A 228 -6.40 22.58 24.79
N TYR A 229 -6.49 21.34 24.31
CA TYR A 229 -5.69 20.23 24.82
C TYR A 229 -4.19 20.53 24.73
N LEU A 230 -3.71 20.98 23.57
CA LEU A 230 -2.30 21.35 23.37
C LEU A 230 -1.85 22.48 24.31
N LYS A 231 -2.73 23.48 24.57
CA LYS A 231 -2.46 24.56 25.52
C LYS A 231 -2.41 24.09 26.98
N LYS A 232 -3.21 23.08 27.35
CA LYS A 232 -3.26 22.52 28.71
C LYS A 232 -2.00 21.71 29.07
N ILE A 233 -1.28 21.18 28.08
CA ILE A 233 -0.09 20.36 28.33
C ILE A 233 1.09 21.24 28.74
N PRO A 234 1.70 21.01 29.92
CA PRO A 234 2.89 21.74 30.33
C PRO A 234 4.03 21.57 29.31
N VAL A 235 4.80 22.65 29.07
CA VAL A 235 5.85 22.70 28.03
C VAL A 235 6.92 21.63 28.26
N GLU A 236 7.20 21.28 29.50
CA GLU A 236 8.11 20.22 29.93
C GLU A 236 7.60 18.81 29.60
N ASN A 237 6.28 18.63 29.50
CA ASN A 237 5.62 17.35 29.27
C ASN A 237 5.35 17.05 27.78
N ARG A 238 5.71 17.97 26.88
CA ARG A 238 5.66 17.78 25.43
C ARG A 238 7.00 18.03 24.76
N LYS A 239 7.22 17.50 23.56
CA LYS A 239 8.30 17.93 22.67
C LYS A 239 7.96 19.26 21.98
N SER A 240 8.94 19.82 21.28
CA SER A 240 8.76 21.04 20.49
C SER A 240 7.73 20.85 19.38
N ILE A 241 6.94 21.88 19.16
CA ILE A 241 6.02 22.03 18.04
C ILE A 241 6.75 22.76 16.92
N TYR A 242 6.62 22.25 15.69
CA TYR A 242 7.07 22.87 14.45
C TYR A 242 5.82 23.25 13.68
N TRP A 243 5.46 24.53 13.77
CA TRP A 243 4.25 25.06 13.16
C TRP A 243 4.55 25.60 11.76
N CYS A 244 4.06 24.90 10.74
CA CYS A 244 4.25 25.35 9.37
C CYS A 244 3.26 26.46 8.99
N VAL A 245 3.79 27.55 8.44
CA VAL A 245 3.02 28.66 7.88
C VAL A 245 3.41 28.86 6.42
N LEU A 246 2.44 29.24 5.58
CA LEU A 246 2.74 29.58 4.19
C LEU A 246 3.58 30.86 4.16
N LYS A 247 4.59 30.93 3.30
CA LYS A 247 5.47 32.12 3.18
C LYS A 247 4.69 33.41 2.92
N ASP A 248 3.61 33.33 2.14
CA ASP A 248 2.77 34.48 1.79
C ASP A 248 1.71 34.83 2.86
N HIS A 249 1.56 33.98 3.88
CA HIS A 249 0.63 34.17 5.00
C HIS A 249 1.34 33.83 6.33
N ALA A 250 2.32 34.67 6.68
CA ALA A 250 3.20 34.46 7.83
C ALA A 250 2.57 34.82 9.19
N GLU A 251 1.39 35.45 9.21
CA GLU A 251 0.76 35.85 10.47
C GLU A 251 0.05 34.67 11.14
N LEU A 252 0.45 34.40 12.38
CA LEU A 252 -0.24 33.45 13.25
C LEU A 252 -1.48 34.10 13.89
N ASN A 253 -2.56 33.33 13.99
CA ASN A 253 -3.72 33.73 14.78
C ASN A 253 -3.37 33.80 16.28
N THR A 254 -4.22 34.48 17.04
CA THR A 254 -4.03 34.71 18.48
C THR A 254 -3.90 33.40 19.25
N LYS A 255 -4.75 32.41 18.94
CA LYS A 255 -4.72 31.10 19.63
C LYS A 255 -3.37 30.40 19.47
N THR A 256 -2.75 30.49 18.30
CA THR A 256 -1.45 29.87 18.01
C THR A 256 -0.31 30.64 18.66
N LYS A 257 -0.36 31.98 18.65
CA LYS A 257 0.61 32.82 19.38
C LYS A 257 0.64 32.52 20.87
N GLU A 258 -0.50 32.20 21.48
CA GLU A 258 -0.60 31.80 22.89
C GLU A 258 -0.09 30.38 23.18
N LEU A 259 -0.17 29.46 22.20
CA LEU A 259 0.29 28.08 22.37
C LEU A 259 1.81 27.95 22.26
N LEU A 260 2.41 28.67 21.31
CA LEU A 260 3.82 28.50 20.97
C LEU A 260 4.73 29.25 21.96
N THR A 261 5.85 28.61 22.29
CA THR A 261 6.85 29.11 23.23
C THR A 261 8.23 29.16 22.59
N ASN A 262 9.23 29.63 23.32
CA ASN A 262 10.64 29.65 22.90
C ASN A 262 11.27 28.26 22.62
N LYS A 263 10.61 27.18 23.04
CA LYS A 263 10.96 25.79 22.74
C LYS A 263 10.49 25.35 21.35
N ASP A 264 9.53 26.08 20.80
CA ASP A 264 8.83 25.76 19.57
C ASP A 264 9.38 26.54 18.38
N PHE A 265 8.95 26.13 17.18
CA PHE A 265 9.45 26.63 15.92
C PHE A 265 8.32 27.04 14.99
N ILE A 266 8.48 28.17 14.33
CA ILE A 266 7.70 28.55 13.16
C ILE A 266 8.51 28.14 11.92
N VAL A 267 7.88 27.41 11.00
CA VAL A 267 8.51 26.93 9.77
C VAL A 267 7.82 27.55 8.57
N HIS A 268 8.53 28.39 7.82
CA HIS A 268 7.96 28.96 6.59
C HIS A 268 8.07 27.94 5.46
N ILE A 269 6.93 27.55 4.89
CA ILE A 269 6.82 26.56 3.81
C ILE A 269 6.14 27.17 2.57
N GLU A 270 6.41 26.60 1.40
CA GLU A 270 5.72 26.99 0.16
C GLU A 270 4.30 26.39 0.10
N GLY A 271 4.12 25.21 0.71
CA GLY A 271 2.89 24.45 0.66
C GLY A 271 3.13 23.00 1.09
N PHE A 272 2.04 22.26 1.31
CA PHE A 272 2.12 20.85 1.75
C PHE A 272 2.87 19.99 0.73
N ASP A 273 2.47 20.03 -0.55
CA ASP A 273 3.07 19.21 -1.60
C ASP A 273 4.56 19.55 -1.83
N GLN A 274 4.91 20.84 -1.80
CA GLN A 274 6.29 21.30 -1.99
C GLN A 274 7.18 20.88 -0.83
N LEU A 275 6.69 20.97 0.41
CA LEU A 275 7.40 20.47 1.59
C LEU A 275 7.61 18.95 1.48
N MET A 276 6.56 18.21 1.14
CA MET A 276 6.64 16.76 0.97
C MET A 276 7.63 16.40 -0.14
N TYR A 277 7.61 17.09 -1.28
CA TYR A 277 8.57 16.87 -2.36
C TYR A 277 10.03 17.12 -1.92
N ALA A 278 10.25 18.14 -1.07
CA ALA A 278 11.55 18.38 -0.48
C ALA A 278 11.98 17.23 0.45
N PHE A 279 11.06 16.65 1.24
CA PHE A 279 11.33 15.44 2.02
C PHE A 279 11.62 14.22 1.13
N ASN A 280 10.87 14.01 0.04
CA ASN A 280 11.12 12.93 -0.91
C ASN A 280 12.57 12.93 -1.40
N THR A 281 13.04 14.10 -1.82
CA THR A 281 14.42 14.30 -2.30
C THR A 281 15.44 14.07 -1.18
N ALA A 282 15.17 14.58 0.02
CA ALA A 282 16.09 14.50 1.14
C ALA A 282 16.23 13.08 1.71
N LEU A 283 15.13 12.31 1.71
CA LEU A 283 15.06 10.93 2.19
C LEU A 283 15.41 9.90 1.11
N GLY A 284 15.55 10.33 -0.15
CA GLY A 284 16.02 9.49 -1.26
C GLY A 284 14.97 8.50 -1.76
N TYR A 285 13.69 8.86 -1.74
CA TYR A 285 12.65 8.02 -2.34
C TYR A 285 12.54 8.27 -3.84
N ASP A 286 12.31 7.20 -4.58
CA ASP A 286 12.26 7.21 -6.05
C ASP A 286 10.82 7.09 -6.59
N ILE A 287 9.88 7.77 -5.91
CA ILE A 287 8.43 7.71 -6.18
C ILE A 287 8.09 8.21 -7.59
N PHE A 288 8.88 9.16 -8.10
CA PHE A 288 8.63 9.83 -9.38
C PHE A 288 9.44 9.24 -10.54
N SER A 289 10.22 8.17 -10.29
CA SER A 289 10.89 7.46 -11.39
C SER A 289 9.89 6.72 -12.24
N LYS A 290 10.20 6.58 -13.54
CA LYS A 290 9.46 5.70 -14.47
C LYS A 290 7.97 6.03 -14.59
N LEU A 291 7.54 7.25 -14.24
CA LEU A 291 6.16 7.69 -14.49
C LEU A 291 5.84 7.72 -16.00
N ASP A 292 6.86 7.85 -16.85
CA ASP A 292 6.78 7.72 -18.31
C ASP A 292 6.58 6.28 -18.80
N LYS A 293 6.85 5.28 -17.93
CA LYS A 293 6.70 3.84 -18.17
C LYS A 293 5.92 3.19 -17.03
N PRO A 294 4.63 3.56 -16.86
CA PRO A 294 3.84 3.20 -15.69
C PRO A 294 3.77 1.69 -15.47
N GLU A 295 3.81 0.89 -16.54
CA GLU A 295 3.83 -0.57 -16.48
C GLU A 295 5.04 -1.13 -15.73
N THR A 296 6.15 -0.40 -15.63
CA THR A 296 7.36 -0.81 -14.90
C THR A 296 7.52 -0.10 -13.55
N HIS A 297 6.54 0.71 -13.17
CA HIS A 297 6.55 1.46 -11.93
C HIS A 297 6.44 0.50 -10.73
N PRO A 298 7.20 0.71 -9.63
CA PRO A 298 7.15 -0.17 -8.46
C PRO A 298 5.73 -0.44 -7.92
N PHE A 299 4.88 0.59 -7.88
CA PHE A 299 3.47 0.44 -7.44
C PHE A 299 2.65 -0.47 -8.36
N VAL A 300 2.88 -0.40 -9.68
CA VAL A 300 2.17 -1.22 -10.67
C VAL A 300 2.68 -2.66 -10.65
N GLU A 301 3.99 -2.86 -10.54
CA GLU A 301 4.58 -4.19 -10.38
C GLU A 301 4.07 -4.88 -9.11
N ALA A 302 3.95 -4.16 -7.99
CA ALA A 302 3.34 -4.68 -6.77
C ALA A 302 1.86 -5.07 -6.98
N ALA A 303 1.09 -4.27 -7.73
CA ALA A 303 -0.30 -4.59 -8.06
C ALA A 303 -0.41 -5.83 -8.97
N LYS A 304 0.45 -5.95 -9.99
CA LYS A 304 0.53 -7.14 -10.85
C LYS A 304 0.88 -8.39 -10.04
N GLY A 305 1.79 -8.29 -9.08
CA GLY A 305 2.13 -9.39 -8.16
C GLY A 305 0.91 -9.89 -7.39
N ARG A 306 0.10 -8.98 -6.82
CA ARG A 306 -1.15 -9.34 -6.13
C ARG A 306 -2.16 -10.03 -7.04
N LEU A 307 -2.27 -9.59 -8.29
CA LEU A 307 -3.13 -10.24 -9.30
C LEU A 307 -2.62 -11.64 -9.66
N ALA A 308 -1.30 -11.81 -9.79
CA ALA A 308 -0.69 -13.11 -10.04
C ALA A 308 -0.94 -14.10 -8.88
N GLU A 309 -0.87 -13.65 -7.62
CA GLU A 309 -1.22 -14.48 -6.46
C GLU A 309 -2.69 -14.92 -6.48
N LEU A 310 -3.62 -14.03 -6.86
CA LEU A 310 -5.04 -14.38 -6.99
C LEU A 310 -5.26 -15.41 -8.11
N ASP A 311 -4.58 -15.24 -9.26
CA ASP A 311 -4.60 -16.23 -10.35
C ASP A 311 -4.06 -17.59 -9.89
N ASN A 312 -2.99 -17.61 -9.09
CA ASN A 312 -2.45 -18.84 -8.49
C ASN A 312 -3.42 -19.50 -7.51
N LYS A 313 -4.14 -18.72 -6.69
CA LYS A 313 -5.19 -19.27 -5.81
C LYS A 313 -6.35 -19.87 -6.60
N LEU A 314 -6.74 -19.22 -7.71
CA LEU A 314 -7.76 -19.73 -8.61
C LEU A 314 -7.32 -21.05 -9.28
N LYS A 315 -6.05 -21.16 -9.67
CA LYS A 315 -5.47 -22.43 -10.15
C LYS A 315 -5.40 -23.51 -9.07
N GLY A 316 -5.07 -23.16 -7.83
CA GLY A 316 -5.10 -24.09 -6.70
C GLY A 316 -6.49 -24.66 -6.46
N LEU A 317 -7.53 -23.82 -6.62
CA LEU A 317 -8.92 -24.28 -6.57
C LEU A 317 -9.20 -25.30 -7.68
N LEU A 318 -8.79 -25.02 -8.93
CA LEU A 318 -8.87 -26.00 -10.03
C LEU A 318 -8.20 -27.32 -9.65
N ALA A 319 -6.94 -27.30 -9.21
CA ALA A 319 -6.22 -28.51 -8.83
C ALA A 319 -6.89 -29.30 -7.70
N SER A 320 -7.44 -28.62 -6.68
CA SER A 320 -8.15 -29.26 -5.57
C SER A 320 -9.44 -29.97 -6.02
N ILE A 321 -10.15 -29.36 -6.98
CA ILE A 321 -11.33 -29.95 -7.59
C ILE A 321 -10.97 -31.26 -8.31
N GLN A 322 -9.83 -31.30 -9.00
CA GLN A 322 -9.33 -32.48 -9.71
C GLN A 322 -9.08 -33.67 -8.77
N GLN A 323 -8.55 -33.39 -7.58
CA GLN A 323 -8.23 -34.43 -6.59
C GLN A 323 -9.48 -35.01 -5.91
N THR A 324 -10.57 -34.25 -5.84
CA THR A 324 -11.76 -34.66 -5.08
C THR A 324 -12.74 -35.53 -5.88
N ASN A 325 -12.51 -35.75 -7.17
CA ASN A 325 -13.41 -36.51 -8.07
C ASN A 325 -14.89 -36.04 -8.01
N LYS A 326 -15.14 -34.85 -7.47
CA LYS A 326 -16.48 -34.29 -7.30
C LYS A 326 -16.87 -33.53 -8.57
N PRO A 327 -18.14 -33.64 -9.01
CA PRO A 327 -18.64 -32.83 -10.11
C PRO A 327 -18.56 -31.33 -9.75
N ILE A 328 -18.03 -30.56 -10.69
CA ILE A 328 -17.87 -29.10 -10.58
C ILE A 328 -19.24 -28.46 -10.76
N SER A 329 -19.67 -27.61 -9.82
CA SER A 329 -20.92 -26.88 -9.94
C SER A 329 -20.87 -25.89 -11.11
N ASP A 330 -22.01 -25.59 -11.73
CA ASP A 330 -22.06 -24.64 -12.85
C ASP A 330 -21.60 -23.23 -12.44
N ALA A 331 -21.90 -22.81 -11.21
CA ALA A 331 -21.36 -21.58 -10.62
C ALA A 331 -19.82 -21.56 -10.58
N THR A 332 -19.17 -22.71 -10.38
CA THR A 332 -17.71 -22.80 -10.40
C THR A 332 -17.15 -22.72 -11.82
N LYS A 333 -17.90 -23.20 -12.81
CA LYS A 333 -17.52 -23.06 -14.23
C LYS A 333 -17.60 -21.60 -14.68
N GLU A 334 -18.60 -20.87 -14.20
CA GLU A 334 -18.79 -19.45 -14.50
C GLU A 334 -17.68 -18.54 -13.94
N LEU A 335 -16.93 -18.98 -12.92
CA LEU A 335 -15.75 -18.27 -12.41
C LEU A 335 -14.61 -18.20 -13.44
N PHE A 336 -14.50 -19.19 -14.31
CA PHE A 336 -13.44 -19.23 -15.33
C PHE A 336 -13.87 -18.43 -16.55
N THR A 337 -13.48 -17.16 -16.57
CA THR A 337 -13.71 -16.22 -17.68
C THR A 337 -12.40 -15.88 -18.38
N GLY A 338 -12.48 -15.19 -19.52
CA GLY A 338 -11.30 -14.77 -20.27
C GLY A 338 -10.44 -15.94 -20.76
N SER A 339 -9.12 -15.82 -20.64
CA SER A 339 -8.18 -16.89 -20.99
C SER A 339 -8.27 -18.10 -20.05
N ASN A 340 -8.62 -17.90 -18.78
CA ASN A 340 -8.75 -18.98 -17.79
C ASN A 340 -9.89 -19.95 -18.12
N LYS A 341 -10.91 -19.51 -18.87
CA LYS A 341 -11.92 -20.39 -19.45
C LYS A 341 -11.32 -21.46 -20.34
N TYR A 342 -10.42 -21.08 -21.25
CA TYR A 342 -9.83 -22.01 -22.21
C TYR A 342 -8.88 -23.00 -21.53
N LEU A 343 -8.15 -22.55 -20.51
CA LEU A 343 -7.35 -23.45 -19.67
C LEU A 343 -8.22 -24.49 -18.97
N TYR A 344 -9.37 -24.07 -18.44
CA TYR A 344 -10.34 -24.95 -17.80
C TYR A 344 -10.98 -25.93 -18.80
N ASP A 345 -11.51 -25.42 -19.91
CA ASP A 345 -12.16 -26.23 -20.95
C ASP A 345 -11.18 -27.26 -21.51
N ALA A 346 -9.93 -26.87 -21.78
CA ALA A 346 -8.89 -27.78 -22.23
C ALA A 346 -8.56 -28.82 -21.15
N TYR A 347 -8.58 -28.45 -19.88
CA TYR A 347 -8.28 -29.36 -18.78
C TYR A 347 -9.35 -30.47 -18.61
N ILE A 348 -10.64 -30.13 -18.69
CA ILE A 348 -11.72 -31.11 -18.49
C ILE A 348 -12.02 -31.96 -19.73
N GLU A 349 -11.55 -31.53 -20.90
CA GLU A 349 -11.69 -32.27 -22.15
C GLU A 349 -10.80 -33.52 -22.13
N LYS A 350 -11.40 -34.67 -22.43
CA LYS A 350 -10.72 -35.97 -22.43
C LYS A 350 -10.15 -36.31 -23.81
N ASP A 351 -10.73 -35.73 -24.85
CA ASP A 351 -10.29 -35.93 -26.22
C ASP A 351 -9.11 -35.01 -26.56
N ILE A 352 -7.96 -35.62 -26.87
CA ILE A 352 -6.69 -34.93 -27.15
C ILE A 352 -6.83 -33.92 -28.30
N ASP A 353 -7.57 -34.27 -29.36
CA ASP A 353 -7.69 -33.41 -30.54
C ASP A 353 -8.61 -32.22 -30.28
N ARG A 354 -9.65 -32.39 -29.46
CA ARG A 354 -10.48 -31.28 -28.97
C ARG A 354 -9.72 -30.38 -28.00
N GLN A 355 -8.90 -30.97 -27.13
CA GLN A 355 -8.05 -30.22 -26.21
C GLN A 355 -7.08 -29.29 -26.97
N ILE A 356 -6.48 -29.78 -28.06
CA ILE A 356 -5.66 -28.96 -28.97
C ILE A 356 -6.47 -27.77 -29.52
N LYS A 357 -7.68 -28.02 -30.03
CA LYS A 357 -8.53 -26.94 -30.58
C LYS A 357 -8.84 -25.88 -29.52
N ILE A 358 -9.16 -26.29 -28.30
CA ILE A 358 -9.44 -25.36 -27.20
C ILE A 358 -8.21 -24.49 -26.90
N TYR A 359 -7.02 -25.09 -26.80
CA TYR A 359 -5.78 -24.33 -26.60
C TYR A 359 -5.52 -23.37 -27.77
N GLN A 360 -5.68 -23.81 -29.01
CA GLN A 360 -5.46 -22.99 -30.20
C GLN A 360 -6.45 -21.81 -30.28
N GLU A 361 -7.73 -22.04 -29.97
CA GLU A 361 -8.75 -20.98 -29.88
C GLU A 361 -8.40 -19.98 -28.77
N GLY A 362 -8.01 -20.48 -27.59
CA GLY A 362 -7.57 -19.64 -26.47
C GLY A 362 -6.37 -18.78 -26.82
N ILE A 363 -5.34 -19.37 -27.43
CA ILE A 363 -4.13 -18.66 -27.88
C ILE A 363 -4.46 -17.67 -29.00
N THR A 364 -5.37 -18.00 -29.92
CA THR A 364 -5.78 -17.06 -30.97
C THR A 364 -6.45 -15.83 -30.38
N LYS A 365 -7.26 -16.00 -29.34
CA LYS A 365 -7.96 -14.89 -28.66
C LYS A 365 -7.08 -14.12 -27.67
N TYR A 366 -6.11 -14.80 -27.06
CA TYR A 366 -5.20 -14.26 -26.06
C TYR A 366 -3.74 -14.63 -26.42
N PRO A 367 -3.18 -14.04 -27.48
CA PRO A 367 -1.91 -14.47 -28.07
C PRO A 367 -0.72 -14.36 -27.12
N ASP A 368 -0.75 -13.39 -26.20
CA ASP A 368 0.33 -13.13 -25.25
C ASP A 368 0.04 -13.71 -23.85
N ASN A 369 -1.01 -14.54 -23.70
CA ASN A 369 -1.30 -15.12 -22.40
C ASN A 369 -0.28 -16.22 -22.05
N THR A 370 0.64 -15.86 -21.17
CA THR A 370 1.74 -16.70 -20.67
C THR A 370 1.29 -18.07 -20.15
N ASN A 371 0.13 -18.17 -19.50
CA ASN A 371 -0.40 -19.43 -18.98
C ASN A 371 -0.91 -20.34 -20.10
N LEU A 372 -1.64 -19.80 -21.08
CA LEU A 372 -2.12 -20.57 -22.24
C LEU A 372 -0.96 -21.09 -23.08
N LEU A 373 0.01 -20.23 -23.38
CA LEU A 373 1.21 -20.62 -24.13
C LEU A 373 2.02 -21.70 -23.39
N GLY A 374 2.27 -21.49 -22.09
CA GLY A 374 3.06 -22.42 -21.26
C GLY A 374 2.38 -23.77 -21.04
N ASN A 375 1.07 -23.78 -20.75
CA ASN A 375 0.33 -25.03 -20.57
C ASN A 375 0.13 -25.78 -21.88
N TYR A 376 -0.05 -25.08 -23.00
CA TYR A 376 -0.12 -25.74 -24.31
C TYR A 376 1.24 -26.36 -24.70
N ALA A 377 2.36 -25.67 -24.43
CA ALA A 377 3.69 -26.23 -24.61
C ALA A 377 3.89 -27.51 -23.79
N LEU A 378 3.51 -27.48 -22.51
CA LEU A 378 3.57 -28.63 -21.62
C LEU A 378 2.67 -29.78 -22.08
N PHE A 379 1.47 -29.46 -22.57
CA PHE A 379 0.54 -30.43 -23.14
C PHE A 379 1.13 -31.11 -24.39
N LEU A 380 1.71 -30.34 -25.30
CA LEU A 380 2.38 -30.84 -26.50
C LEU A 380 3.59 -31.74 -26.14
N HIS A 381 4.38 -31.33 -25.14
CA HIS A 381 5.52 -32.08 -24.64
C HIS A 381 5.10 -33.40 -23.99
N ASN A 382 4.15 -33.37 -23.05
CA ASN A 382 3.83 -34.54 -22.22
C ASN A 382 2.90 -35.53 -22.91
N LEU A 383 1.82 -35.05 -23.52
CA LEU A 383 0.76 -35.92 -24.05
C LEU A 383 0.91 -36.16 -25.55
N ARG A 384 1.21 -35.11 -26.33
CA ARG A 384 1.33 -35.26 -27.79
C ARG A 384 2.70 -35.77 -28.24
N LYS A 385 3.73 -35.58 -27.41
CA LYS A 385 5.14 -35.81 -27.74
C LYS A 385 5.59 -35.05 -29.00
N ASP A 386 4.99 -33.88 -29.25
CA ASP A 386 5.36 -32.97 -30.34
C ASP A 386 6.34 -31.93 -29.79
N TYR A 387 7.62 -32.32 -29.76
CA TYR A 387 8.69 -31.53 -29.13
C TYR A 387 9.04 -30.27 -29.91
N ASP A 388 8.92 -30.29 -31.24
CA ASP A 388 9.23 -29.14 -32.08
C ASP A 388 8.20 -28.03 -31.86
N SER A 389 6.92 -28.38 -31.85
CA SER A 389 5.86 -27.41 -31.51
C SER A 389 5.96 -26.96 -30.06
N ALA A 390 6.22 -27.88 -29.11
CA ALA A 390 6.36 -27.54 -27.69
C ALA A 390 7.45 -26.47 -27.47
N GLU A 391 8.62 -26.61 -28.10
CA GLU A 391 9.72 -25.64 -27.99
C GLU A 391 9.30 -24.25 -28.48
N VAL A 392 8.57 -24.15 -29.59
CA VAL A 392 8.06 -22.87 -30.11
C VAL A 392 7.17 -22.19 -29.07
N TYR A 393 6.25 -22.94 -28.45
CA TYR A 393 5.33 -22.36 -27.48
C TYR A 393 5.99 -22.04 -26.13
N TYR A 394 7.01 -22.81 -25.70
CA TYR A 394 7.82 -22.44 -24.54
C TYR A 394 8.53 -21.09 -24.76
N LYS A 395 9.15 -20.90 -25.93
CA LYS A 395 9.82 -19.62 -26.27
C LYS A 395 8.83 -18.47 -26.30
N LYS A 396 7.67 -18.64 -26.96
CA LYS A 396 6.60 -17.63 -26.94
C LYS A 396 6.12 -17.29 -25.53
N ALA A 397 5.99 -18.30 -24.66
CA ALA A 397 5.56 -18.08 -23.28
C ALA A 397 6.58 -17.26 -22.48
N ILE A 398 7.88 -17.47 -22.72
CA ILE A 398 8.99 -16.71 -22.11
C ILE A 398 9.08 -15.30 -22.71
N GLU A 399 8.91 -15.14 -24.03
CA GLU A 399 8.86 -13.83 -24.67
C GLU A 399 7.71 -12.96 -24.12
N ALA A 400 6.53 -13.56 -23.92
CA ALA A 400 5.37 -12.88 -23.35
C ALA A 400 5.57 -12.46 -21.88
N ASN A 401 6.28 -13.27 -21.08
CA ASN A 401 6.66 -12.90 -19.72
C ASN A 401 8.00 -13.56 -19.31
N PRO A 402 9.12 -12.82 -19.44
CA PRO A 402 10.46 -13.35 -19.14
C PRO A 402 10.69 -13.72 -17.68
N LYS A 403 9.82 -13.28 -16.76
CA LYS A 403 9.93 -13.53 -15.32
C LYS A 403 8.94 -14.58 -14.80
N HIS A 404 8.26 -15.31 -15.69
CA HIS A 404 7.29 -16.32 -15.26
C HIS A 404 7.99 -17.62 -14.82
N ALA A 405 8.22 -17.75 -13.51
CA ALA A 405 9.02 -18.82 -12.90
C ALA A 405 8.67 -20.24 -13.36
N ASN A 406 7.38 -20.61 -13.39
CA ASN A 406 6.94 -21.95 -13.84
C ASN A 406 7.27 -22.21 -15.32
N ASN A 407 7.21 -21.18 -16.19
CA ASN A 407 7.48 -21.38 -17.61
C ASN A 407 8.98 -21.54 -17.88
N LEU A 408 9.80 -20.79 -17.15
CA LEU A 408 11.25 -20.96 -17.16
C LEU A 408 11.64 -22.35 -16.65
N GLY A 409 11.02 -22.81 -15.55
CA GLY A 409 11.22 -24.15 -15.01
C GLY A 409 10.79 -25.27 -15.96
N ASN A 410 9.61 -25.14 -16.57
CA ASN A 410 9.11 -26.10 -17.56
C ASN A 410 9.98 -26.15 -18.82
N TYR A 411 10.48 -24.99 -19.28
CA TYR A 411 11.37 -24.97 -20.44
C TYR A 411 12.76 -25.54 -20.12
N ALA A 412 13.30 -25.26 -18.92
CA ALA A 412 14.54 -25.88 -18.45
C ALA A 412 14.40 -27.42 -18.36
N HIS A 413 13.26 -27.91 -17.86
CA HIS A 413 12.93 -29.34 -17.86
C HIS A 413 12.95 -29.93 -19.28
N PHE A 414 12.24 -29.29 -20.23
CA PHE A 414 12.23 -29.69 -21.63
C PHE A 414 13.63 -29.72 -22.27
N LEU A 415 14.45 -28.69 -22.03
CA LEU A 415 15.81 -28.60 -22.55
C LEU A 415 16.70 -29.74 -22.03
N ILE A 416 16.59 -30.09 -20.74
CA ILE A 416 17.33 -31.20 -20.14
C ILE A 416 16.87 -32.54 -20.72
N LEU A 417 15.56 -32.79 -20.76
CA LEU A 417 15.04 -34.10 -21.15
C LEU A 417 15.16 -34.36 -22.65
N GLU A 418 14.71 -33.42 -23.48
CA GLU A 418 14.54 -33.64 -24.92
C GLU A 418 15.73 -33.15 -25.74
N LYS A 419 16.38 -32.05 -25.33
CA LYS A 419 17.47 -31.42 -26.10
C LYS A 419 18.87 -31.75 -25.55
N LYS A 420 18.96 -32.29 -24.32
CA LYS A 420 20.21 -32.47 -23.56
C LYS A 420 21.05 -31.18 -23.48
N ASP A 421 20.39 -30.02 -23.54
CA ASP A 421 21.02 -28.71 -23.45
C ASP A 421 21.05 -28.24 -21.99
N PHE A 422 21.99 -28.80 -21.25
CA PHE A 422 22.18 -28.50 -19.82
C PHE A 422 22.64 -27.06 -19.59
N GLU A 423 23.44 -26.49 -20.50
CA GLU A 423 23.97 -25.13 -20.34
C GLU A 423 22.85 -24.09 -20.43
N THR A 424 22.00 -24.19 -21.45
CA THR A 424 20.87 -23.27 -21.61
C THR A 424 19.82 -23.47 -20.52
N ALA A 425 19.56 -24.73 -20.13
CA ALA A 425 18.65 -25.02 -19.03
C ALA A 425 19.12 -24.38 -17.71
N GLU A 426 20.43 -24.42 -17.40
CA GLU A 426 20.98 -23.79 -16.20
C GLU A 426 20.75 -22.27 -16.17
N LYS A 427 20.85 -21.59 -17.32
CA LYS A 427 20.59 -20.15 -17.42
C LYS A 427 19.16 -19.82 -16.98
N TYR A 428 18.17 -20.58 -17.43
CA TYR A 428 16.78 -20.40 -17.02
C TYR A 428 16.54 -20.77 -15.55
N ILE A 429 17.19 -21.83 -15.06
CA ILE A 429 17.16 -22.20 -13.63
C ILE A 429 17.72 -21.06 -12.76
N ASN A 430 18.85 -20.47 -13.15
CA ASN A 430 19.47 -19.35 -12.44
C ASN A 430 18.56 -18.13 -12.42
N GLN A 431 17.92 -17.81 -13.56
CA GLN A 431 16.95 -16.72 -13.62
C GLN A 431 15.84 -16.88 -12.58
N VAL A 432 15.30 -18.08 -12.38
CA VAL A 432 14.29 -18.32 -11.34
C VAL A 432 14.85 -18.10 -9.93
N PHE A 433 16.05 -18.60 -9.64
CA PHE A 433 16.68 -18.42 -8.32
C PHE A 433 17.11 -16.98 -8.01
N GLU A 434 17.28 -16.14 -9.03
CA GLU A 434 17.60 -14.71 -8.89
C GLU A 434 16.34 -13.85 -8.68
N MET A 435 15.13 -14.43 -8.77
CA MET A 435 13.88 -13.73 -8.47
C MET A 435 13.64 -13.64 -6.97
N ASP A 436 13.10 -12.51 -6.50
CA ASP A 436 12.65 -12.34 -5.10
C ASP A 436 11.40 -13.19 -4.74
N ASP A 437 10.86 -13.96 -5.68
CA ASP A 437 9.67 -14.81 -5.52
C ASP A 437 10.03 -16.23 -5.05
N ASN A 438 10.49 -16.33 -3.80
CA ASN A 438 10.85 -17.61 -3.16
C ASN A 438 9.65 -18.38 -2.56
N GLN A 439 8.40 -18.08 -2.95
CA GLN A 439 7.23 -18.62 -2.25
C GLN A 439 6.75 -19.99 -2.76
N ASN A 440 7.03 -20.35 -4.03
CA ASN A 440 6.62 -21.65 -4.58
C ASN A 440 7.63 -22.76 -4.25
N ILE A 441 7.53 -23.33 -3.04
CA ILE A 441 8.40 -24.41 -2.57
C ILE A 441 8.34 -25.68 -3.43
N GLY A 442 7.25 -25.90 -4.18
CA GLY A 442 7.11 -27.01 -5.13
C GLY A 442 8.05 -26.84 -6.32
N LEU A 443 7.94 -25.70 -7.04
CA LEU A 443 8.85 -25.37 -8.14
C LEU A 443 10.31 -25.35 -7.68
N LEU A 444 10.60 -24.74 -6.53
CA LEU A 444 11.97 -24.71 -6.00
C LEU A 444 12.51 -26.13 -5.76
N SER A 445 11.67 -27.06 -5.30
CA SER A 445 12.07 -28.46 -5.13
C SER A 445 12.38 -29.15 -6.46
N GLU A 446 11.63 -28.85 -7.53
CA GLU A 446 11.92 -29.35 -8.88
C GLU A 446 13.25 -28.81 -9.41
N LEU A 447 13.48 -27.50 -9.31
CA LEU A 447 14.71 -26.86 -9.84
C LEU A 447 15.95 -27.30 -9.07
N TRP A 448 15.87 -27.42 -7.74
CA TRP A 448 16.94 -28.00 -6.95
C TRP A 448 17.14 -29.48 -7.26
N PHE A 449 16.08 -30.22 -7.58
CA PHE A 449 16.20 -31.60 -8.05
C PHE A 449 16.94 -31.67 -9.39
N TYR A 450 16.67 -30.77 -10.34
CA TYR A 450 17.42 -30.71 -11.60
C TYR A 450 18.89 -30.43 -11.37
N ARG A 451 19.21 -29.47 -10.48
CA ARG A 451 20.58 -29.17 -10.04
C ARG A 451 21.26 -30.38 -9.42
N PHE A 452 20.57 -31.07 -8.52
CA PHE A 452 21.09 -32.27 -7.89
C PHE A 452 21.29 -33.40 -8.91
N ALA A 453 20.43 -33.54 -9.92
CA ALA A 453 20.54 -34.61 -10.90
C ALA A 453 21.64 -34.38 -11.94
N HIS A 454 21.80 -33.15 -12.46
CA HIS A 454 22.54 -32.90 -13.70
C HIS A 454 23.77 -31.98 -13.56
N TYR A 455 23.97 -31.34 -12.40
CA TYR A 455 24.97 -30.27 -12.27
C TYR A 455 25.91 -30.51 -11.08
N PRO A 456 27.08 -31.14 -11.29
CA PRO A 456 28.01 -31.53 -10.24
C PRO A 456 28.42 -30.41 -9.28
N GLN A 457 28.58 -29.19 -9.80
CA GLN A 457 28.92 -28.00 -9.02
C GLN A 457 27.87 -27.65 -7.95
N TRP A 458 26.63 -28.12 -8.11
CA TRP A 458 25.52 -27.82 -7.22
C TRP A 458 25.16 -28.97 -6.27
N TYR A 459 25.76 -30.16 -6.38
CA TYR A 459 25.31 -31.34 -5.63
C TYR A 459 25.18 -31.12 -4.12
N GLU A 460 26.20 -30.57 -3.46
CA GLU A 460 26.17 -30.35 -2.01
C GLU A 460 25.11 -29.33 -1.59
N LYS A 461 24.97 -28.24 -2.35
CA LYS A 461 23.99 -27.19 -2.05
C LYS A 461 22.58 -27.67 -2.34
N ALA A 462 22.37 -28.34 -3.47
CA ALA A 462 21.08 -28.85 -3.90
C ALA A 462 20.54 -29.91 -2.93
N GLU A 463 21.40 -30.80 -2.43
CA GLU A 463 21.02 -31.80 -1.43
C GLU A 463 20.49 -31.16 -0.15
N LYS A 464 21.20 -30.16 0.41
CA LYS A 464 20.76 -29.43 1.61
C LYS A 464 19.44 -28.70 1.38
N GLN A 465 19.29 -28.06 0.23
CA GLN A 465 18.08 -27.31 -0.11
C GLN A 465 16.87 -28.22 -0.34
N LEU A 466 17.07 -29.38 -0.99
CA LEU A 466 16.02 -30.39 -1.15
C LEU A 466 15.56 -30.94 0.21
N GLU A 467 16.48 -31.24 1.12
CA GLU A 467 16.14 -31.68 2.48
C GLU A 467 15.31 -30.64 3.22
N GLU A 468 15.71 -29.36 3.15
CA GLU A 468 14.98 -28.26 3.77
C GLU A 468 13.57 -28.09 3.17
N LEU A 469 13.46 -28.09 1.85
CA LEU A 469 12.19 -27.91 1.14
C LEU A 469 11.23 -29.08 1.41
N ILE A 470 11.72 -30.33 1.35
CA ILE A 470 10.93 -31.51 1.69
C ILE A 470 10.50 -31.46 3.16
N GLY A 471 11.37 -31.02 4.07
CA GLY A 471 11.04 -30.82 5.49
C GLY A 471 9.94 -29.77 5.71
N LYS A 472 9.86 -28.75 4.85
CA LYS A 472 8.77 -27.76 4.80
C LYS A 472 7.50 -28.27 4.10
N GLY A 473 7.49 -29.53 3.65
CA GLY A 473 6.35 -30.14 2.98
C GLY A 473 6.27 -29.84 1.47
N ALA A 474 7.39 -29.49 0.82
CA ALA A 474 7.41 -29.33 -0.63
C ALA A 474 6.99 -30.61 -1.35
N LYS A 475 6.04 -30.46 -2.28
CA LYS A 475 5.51 -31.53 -3.13
C LYS A 475 5.34 -31.00 -4.54
N SER A 476 5.57 -31.88 -5.51
CA SER A 476 5.20 -31.69 -6.91
C SER A 476 4.50 -32.96 -7.41
N ILE A 477 3.22 -33.07 -7.03
CA ILE A 477 2.41 -34.26 -7.29
C ILE A 477 2.10 -34.33 -8.79
N GLY A 478 2.44 -35.46 -9.41
CA GLY A 478 2.20 -35.70 -10.84
C GLY A 478 3.27 -35.16 -11.78
N TRP A 479 4.30 -34.48 -11.27
CA TRP A 479 5.46 -34.06 -12.07
C TRP A 479 6.46 -35.20 -12.27
N ASN A 480 6.92 -35.44 -13.50
CA ASN A 480 7.78 -36.58 -13.80
C ASN A 480 9.26 -36.28 -13.53
N LEU A 481 9.76 -36.70 -12.37
CA LEU A 481 11.18 -36.65 -12.02
C LEU A 481 11.96 -37.92 -12.43
N GLN A 482 11.28 -38.98 -12.85
CA GLN A 482 11.92 -40.27 -13.13
C GLN A 482 12.78 -40.24 -14.39
N ASP A 483 12.44 -39.41 -15.38
CA ASP A 483 13.25 -39.25 -16.59
C ASP A 483 14.59 -38.58 -16.28
N HIS A 484 14.61 -37.63 -15.35
CA HIS A 484 15.85 -37.04 -14.84
C HIS A 484 16.72 -38.05 -14.09
N VAL A 485 16.10 -38.93 -13.27
CA VAL A 485 16.83 -40.02 -12.59
C VAL A 485 17.48 -40.94 -13.62
N THR A 486 16.74 -41.31 -14.69
CA THR A 486 17.22 -42.19 -15.74
C THR A 486 18.44 -41.60 -16.47
N ILE A 487 18.39 -40.31 -16.81
CA ILE A 487 19.53 -39.60 -17.42
C ILE A 487 20.72 -39.55 -16.47
N ALA A 488 20.50 -39.21 -15.20
CA ALA A 488 21.56 -39.12 -14.20
C ALA A 488 22.23 -40.49 -13.93
N GLU A 489 21.45 -41.58 -13.94
CA GLU A 489 21.96 -42.95 -13.85
C GLU A 489 22.87 -43.30 -15.03
N GLN A 490 22.46 -42.96 -16.26
CA GLN A 490 23.27 -43.15 -17.46
C GLN A 490 24.57 -42.34 -17.43
N GLN A 491 24.56 -41.17 -16.77
CA GLN A 491 25.72 -40.29 -16.61
C GLN A 491 26.61 -40.66 -15.40
N GLY A 492 26.27 -41.71 -14.64
CA GLY A 492 27.08 -42.17 -13.51
C GLY A 492 26.98 -41.28 -12.26
N HIS A 493 25.79 -40.75 -11.95
CA HIS A 493 25.58 -39.86 -10.81
C HIS A 493 26.04 -40.48 -9.47
N PRO A 494 26.88 -39.78 -8.68
CA PRO A 494 27.57 -40.36 -7.52
C PRO A 494 26.67 -40.64 -6.31
N LYS A 495 25.49 -40.01 -6.24
CA LYS A 495 24.51 -40.17 -5.14
C LYS A 495 23.16 -40.66 -5.64
N LEU A 496 23.16 -41.67 -6.50
CA LEU A 496 21.97 -42.13 -7.23
C LEU A 496 20.82 -42.57 -6.30
N ASP A 497 21.09 -43.29 -5.21
CA ASP A 497 20.06 -43.73 -4.28
C ASP A 497 19.34 -42.55 -3.61
N LYS A 498 20.10 -41.52 -3.25
CA LYS A 498 19.56 -40.29 -2.67
C LYS A 498 18.74 -39.48 -3.68
N LEU A 499 19.18 -39.47 -4.94
CA LEU A 499 18.41 -38.87 -6.04
C LEU A 499 17.05 -39.58 -6.23
N LYS A 500 17.05 -40.93 -6.23
CA LYS A 500 15.84 -41.75 -6.28
C LYS A 500 14.92 -41.50 -5.07
N GLU A 501 15.49 -41.29 -3.89
CA GLU A 501 14.74 -40.95 -2.67
C GLU A 501 14.06 -39.58 -2.78
N PHE A 502 14.79 -38.54 -3.21
CA PHE A 502 14.21 -37.21 -3.41
C PHE A 502 13.09 -37.22 -4.45
N ALA A 503 13.28 -37.92 -5.57
CA ALA A 503 12.25 -38.04 -6.61
C ALA A 503 10.94 -38.57 -6.03
N ARG A 504 11.02 -39.63 -5.20
CA ARG A 504 9.86 -40.20 -4.51
C ARG A 504 9.23 -39.21 -3.54
N LYS A 505 10.02 -38.63 -2.63
CA LYS A 505 9.51 -37.72 -1.58
C LYS A 505 8.84 -36.45 -2.13
N ILE A 506 9.27 -35.98 -3.30
CA ILE A 506 8.69 -34.81 -3.97
C ILE A 506 7.40 -35.19 -4.70
N THR A 507 7.35 -36.34 -5.35
CA THR A 507 6.23 -36.74 -6.24
C THR A 507 5.09 -37.48 -5.56
N THR A 508 5.33 -38.06 -4.37
CA THR A 508 4.33 -38.67 -3.47
C THR A 508 4.23 -37.85 -2.21
#